data_AF-A0A966W709-F1
#
_entry.id   AF-A0A966W709-F1
#
_cell.length_a   1.000
_cell.length_b   1.000
_cell.length_c   1.000
_cell.angle_alpha   90.00
_cell.angle_beta   90.00
_cell.angle_gamma   90.00
#
_symmetry.space_group_name_H-M   'P 1'
#
loop_
_entity.id
_entity.type
_entity.pdbx_description
1 polymer ?
#
loop_
_entity_poly.entity_id
_entity_poly.type
_entity_poly.pdbx_seq_one_letter_code
_entity_poly.pdbx_strand_id
1 'polypeptide(L)'
;ASELGLPVAVHPGFEGVGVSLQATAVGQPGSYLEWHTSLSGTFQAHLVSLLAEGTFQRHPDLKFVLVEGGVAWLPTLLWRLDKNWRALRMTAPWLDRPPSEIAADHVRLTTQPIEESPNPDHVRQIMRMFPAERMAMFSSDFPHWDGDTPDFTAASFPPEVRRQVMGLTACDLYHLDPMVTVRAPVPAPVSITGKSASAVSTDAPRGGYE
;
A
#
# COMPACT_ATOMS: atom_id res chain seq x y z
N ALA A 1 -1.88 -8.24 -19.63
CA ALA A 1 -0.87 -7.65 -18.71
C ALA A 1 0.52 -8.18 -19.05
N SER A 2 0.80 -9.46 -18.81
CA SER A 2 2.12 -10.07 -19.11
C SER A 2 2.59 -9.84 -20.56
N GLU A 3 1.74 -10.09 -21.56
CA GLU A 3 2.07 -9.86 -22.98
C GLU A 3 2.35 -8.40 -23.34
N LEU A 4 1.82 -7.47 -22.54
CA LEU A 4 1.98 -6.02 -22.76
C LEU A 4 3.10 -5.42 -21.89
N GLY A 5 3.78 -6.23 -21.07
CA GLY A 5 4.79 -5.74 -20.12
C GLY A 5 4.22 -4.78 -19.07
N LEU A 6 2.92 -4.88 -18.75
CA LEU A 6 2.26 -4.00 -17.79
C LEU A 6 2.05 -4.70 -16.44
N PRO A 7 2.32 -4.02 -15.32
CA PRO A 7 1.96 -4.53 -14.00
C PRO A 7 0.45 -4.57 -13.82
N VAL A 8 -0.03 -5.49 -12.97
CA VAL A 8 -1.41 -5.50 -12.49
C VAL A 8 -1.43 -4.91 -11.09
N ALA A 9 -2.26 -3.89 -10.86
CA ALA A 9 -2.45 -3.31 -9.55
C ALA A 9 -3.87 -3.62 -9.04
N VAL A 10 -3.98 -3.92 -7.74
CA VAL A 10 -5.25 -4.05 -7.04
C VAL A 10 -5.26 -3.07 -5.87
N HIS A 11 -6.42 -2.45 -5.66
CA HIS A 11 -6.69 -1.36 -4.74
C HIS A 11 -7.96 -1.70 -3.96
N PRO A 12 -8.09 -1.32 -2.67
CA PRO A 12 -9.32 -1.58 -1.92
C PRO A 12 -10.49 -0.76 -2.48
N GLY A 13 -11.72 -1.11 -2.14
CA GLY A 13 -12.90 -0.25 -2.33
C GLY A 13 -14.16 -0.93 -2.83
N PHE A 14 -14.10 -2.17 -3.31
CA PHE A 14 -15.26 -2.91 -3.81
C PHE A 14 -15.54 -4.22 -3.06
N GLU A 15 -14.78 -4.50 -2.00
CA GLU A 15 -15.02 -5.63 -1.10
C GLU A 15 -16.39 -5.47 -0.44
N GLY A 16 -17.24 -6.49 -0.55
CA GLY A 16 -18.57 -6.44 0.06
C GLY A 16 -19.57 -5.50 -0.63
N VAL A 17 -19.24 -4.88 -1.76
CA VAL A 17 -20.12 -3.96 -2.50
C VAL A 17 -20.77 -4.65 -3.71
N GLY A 18 -22.07 -4.42 -3.91
CA GLY A 18 -22.79 -4.90 -5.09
C GLY A 18 -22.88 -6.43 -5.16
N VAL A 19 -22.30 -7.02 -6.20
CA VAL A 19 -22.24 -8.49 -6.39
C VAL A 19 -20.99 -9.13 -5.78
N SER A 20 -20.08 -8.33 -5.21
CA SER A 20 -18.91 -8.84 -4.50
C SER A 20 -19.33 -9.62 -3.26
N LEU A 21 -18.59 -10.68 -2.97
CA LEU A 21 -18.72 -11.41 -1.71
C LEU A 21 -18.42 -10.51 -0.51
N GLN A 22 -18.76 -11.00 0.68
CA GLN A 22 -18.56 -10.29 1.94
C GLN A 22 -17.12 -9.81 2.10
N ALA A 23 -16.94 -8.61 2.66
CA ALA A 23 -15.63 -7.98 2.75
C ALA A 23 -14.63 -8.73 3.66
N THR A 24 -15.13 -9.60 4.54
CA THR A 24 -14.29 -10.45 5.40
C THR A 24 -14.75 -11.91 5.35
N ALA A 25 -13.88 -12.82 5.77
CA ALA A 25 -14.17 -14.25 5.85
C ALA A 25 -15.28 -14.62 6.88
N VAL A 26 -15.68 -13.67 7.74
CA VAL A 26 -16.65 -13.89 8.83
C VAL A 26 -17.91 -13.05 8.69
N GLY A 27 -18.08 -12.32 7.59
CA GLY A 27 -19.26 -11.49 7.36
C GLY A 27 -18.96 -10.10 6.80
N GLN A 28 -20.02 -9.31 6.69
CA GLN A 28 -19.90 -7.90 6.36
C GLN A 28 -19.59 -7.08 7.62
N PRO A 29 -18.57 -6.20 7.57
CA PRO A 29 -18.34 -5.21 8.61
C PRO A 29 -19.57 -4.33 8.85
N GLY A 30 -19.86 -4.00 10.10
CA GLY A 30 -20.96 -3.12 10.48
C GLY A 30 -20.64 -1.62 10.37
N SER A 31 -19.36 -1.27 10.24
CA SER A 31 -18.89 0.12 10.18
C SER A 31 -17.69 0.30 9.27
N TYR A 32 -17.43 1.56 8.87
CA TYR A 32 -16.22 1.91 8.11
C TYR A 32 -14.94 1.61 8.90
N LEU A 33 -14.94 1.81 10.23
CA LEU A 33 -13.81 1.47 11.09
C LEU A 33 -13.46 -0.03 10.96
N GLU A 34 -14.45 -0.91 11.06
CA GLU A 34 -14.24 -2.36 10.93
C GLU A 34 -13.79 -2.75 9.52
N TRP A 35 -14.40 -2.18 8.48
CA TRP A 35 -14.04 -2.43 7.09
C TRP A 35 -12.60 -1.98 6.80
N HIS A 36 -12.28 -0.72 7.10
CA HIS A 36 -10.98 -0.11 6.84
C HIS A 36 -9.84 -0.84 7.56
N THR A 37 -10.06 -1.21 8.83
CA THR A 37 -9.09 -2.00 9.62
C THR A 37 -8.83 -3.38 9.01
N SER A 38 -9.84 -3.97 8.35
CA SER A 38 -9.78 -5.35 7.85
C SER A 38 -9.24 -5.49 6.42
N LEU A 39 -8.99 -4.39 5.71
CA LEU A 39 -8.60 -4.39 4.29
C LEU A 39 -7.40 -5.30 3.98
N SER A 40 -6.39 -5.28 4.86
CA SER A 40 -5.18 -6.12 4.72
C SER A 40 -5.50 -7.62 4.60
N GLY A 41 -6.63 -8.09 5.16
CA GLY A 41 -7.06 -9.48 5.05
C GLY A 41 -7.34 -9.92 3.61
N THR A 42 -7.94 -9.04 2.80
CA THR A 42 -8.21 -9.32 1.38
C THR A 42 -6.91 -9.39 0.58
N PHE A 43 -5.95 -8.49 0.85
CA PHE A 43 -4.63 -8.53 0.22
C PHE A 43 -3.85 -9.80 0.56
N GLN A 44 -3.91 -10.24 1.82
CA GLN A 44 -3.31 -11.51 2.25
C GLN A 44 -3.89 -12.69 1.47
N ALA A 45 -5.21 -12.74 1.29
CA ALA A 45 -5.88 -13.78 0.54
C ALA A 45 -5.49 -13.78 -0.95
N HIS A 46 -5.47 -12.60 -1.59
CA HIS A 46 -5.01 -12.47 -2.97
C HIS A 46 -3.56 -12.92 -3.15
N LEU A 47 -2.65 -12.46 -2.29
CA LEU A 47 -1.24 -12.83 -2.39
C LEU A 47 -1.03 -14.34 -2.22
N VAL A 48 -1.68 -14.95 -1.23
CA VAL A 48 -1.62 -16.41 -1.04
C VAL A 48 -2.14 -17.14 -2.27
N SER A 49 -3.28 -16.73 -2.84
CA SER A 49 -3.83 -17.38 -4.04
C SER A 49 -2.89 -17.24 -5.24
N LEU A 50 -2.41 -16.04 -5.55
CA LEU A 50 -1.52 -15.80 -6.70
C LEU A 50 -0.25 -16.67 -6.62
N LEU A 51 0.36 -16.74 -5.44
CA LEU A 51 1.55 -17.55 -5.19
C LEU A 51 1.22 -19.05 -5.21
N ALA A 52 0.23 -19.50 -4.46
CA ALA A 52 -0.08 -20.92 -4.32
C ALA A 52 -0.52 -21.56 -5.64
N GLU A 53 -1.28 -20.83 -6.47
CA GLU A 53 -1.78 -21.30 -7.78
C GLU A 53 -0.73 -21.20 -8.89
N GLY A 54 0.49 -20.74 -8.60
CA GLY A 54 1.58 -20.71 -9.57
C GLY A 54 1.43 -19.67 -10.67
N THR A 55 0.74 -18.56 -10.37
CA THR A 55 0.48 -17.49 -11.34
C THR A 55 1.78 -16.99 -11.97
N PHE A 56 2.83 -16.83 -11.16
CA PHE A 56 4.13 -16.33 -11.61
C PHE A 56 5.00 -17.38 -12.31
N GLN A 57 4.75 -18.67 -12.09
CA GLN A 57 5.34 -19.73 -12.90
C GLN A 57 4.74 -19.74 -14.31
N ARG A 58 3.44 -19.48 -14.43
CA ARG A 58 2.75 -19.37 -15.72
C ARG A 58 3.09 -18.08 -16.45
N HIS A 59 3.28 -16.99 -15.70
CA HIS A 59 3.58 -15.66 -16.22
C HIS A 59 4.83 -15.07 -15.53
N PRO A 60 6.04 -15.50 -15.94
CA PRO A 60 7.28 -15.13 -15.25
C PRO A 60 7.64 -13.64 -15.34
N ASP A 61 7.09 -12.91 -16.30
CA ASP A 61 7.34 -11.47 -16.40
C ASP A 61 6.28 -10.63 -15.69
N LEU A 62 5.23 -11.25 -15.16
CA LEU A 62 4.14 -10.54 -14.49
C LEU A 62 4.64 -9.92 -13.18
N LYS A 63 4.33 -8.62 -13.01
CA LYS A 63 4.43 -7.90 -11.75
C LYS A 63 3.04 -7.59 -11.21
N PHE A 64 2.86 -7.77 -9.91
CA PHE A 64 1.61 -7.53 -9.22
C PHE A 64 1.79 -6.50 -8.09
N VAL A 65 0.90 -5.52 -7.98
CA VAL A 65 1.00 -4.42 -7.02
C VAL A 65 -0.21 -4.43 -6.09
N LEU A 66 0.05 -4.53 -4.80
CA LEU A 66 -0.95 -4.39 -3.74
C LEU A 66 -0.92 -2.94 -3.28
N VAL A 67 -1.98 -2.18 -3.58
CA VAL A 67 -2.07 -0.75 -3.28
C VAL A 67 -2.97 -0.53 -2.07
N GLU A 68 -2.57 0.33 -1.13
CA GLU A 68 -3.38 0.72 0.04
C GLU A 68 -3.72 -0.46 0.99
N GLY A 69 -2.77 -1.37 1.19
CA GLY A 69 -2.98 -2.57 2.01
C GLY A 69 -2.20 -2.62 3.32
N GLY A 70 -1.40 -1.58 3.62
CA GLY A 70 -0.32 -1.67 4.60
C GLY A 70 0.76 -2.67 4.20
N VAL A 71 1.82 -2.79 5.00
CA VAL A 71 2.98 -3.64 4.69
C VAL A 71 3.40 -4.56 5.85
N ALA A 72 3.02 -4.27 7.10
CA ALA A 72 3.52 -4.97 8.28
C ALA A 72 3.03 -6.42 8.40
N TRP A 73 1.92 -6.77 7.75
CA TRP A 73 1.39 -8.13 7.70
C TRP A 73 2.25 -9.07 6.83
N LEU A 74 3.01 -8.52 5.87
CA LEU A 74 3.69 -9.30 4.83
C LEU A 74 4.71 -10.31 5.37
N PRO A 75 5.64 -9.96 6.29
CA PRO A 75 6.68 -10.90 6.71
C PRO A 75 6.10 -12.14 7.37
N THR A 76 5.13 -11.95 8.27
CA THR A 76 4.52 -13.06 9.01
C THR A 76 3.70 -13.97 8.09
N LEU A 77 3.03 -13.40 7.08
CA LEU A 77 2.34 -14.17 6.05
C LEU A 77 3.33 -15.01 5.23
N LEU A 78 4.42 -14.41 4.73
CA LEU A 78 5.41 -15.10 3.91
C LEU A 78 6.11 -16.22 4.68
N TRP A 79 6.46 -16.00 5.95
CA TRP A 79 7.03 -17.06 6.79
C TRP A 79 6.08 -18.24 6.97
N ARG A 80 4.79 -17.95 7.18
CA ARG A 80 3.75 -18.98 7.29
C ARG A 80 3.58 -19.74 5.97
N LEU A 81 3.56 -19.02 4.84
CA LEU A 81 3.40 -19.61 3.53
C LEU A 81 4.60 -20.49 3.16
N ASP A 82 5.83 -20.05 3.42
CA ASP A 82 7.04 -20.86 3.22
C ASP A 82 7.05 -22.11 4.09
N LYS A 83 6.65 -21.99 5.36
CA LYS A 83 6.52 -23.15 6.26
C LYS A 83 5.51 -24.16 5.71
N ASN A 84 4.33 -23.70 5.32
CA ASN A 84 3.27 -24.55 4.79
C ASN A 84 3.64 -25.16 3.43
N TRP A 85 4.32 -24.40 2.56
CA TRP A 85 4.82 -24.88 1.28
C TRP A 85 5.80 -26.06 1.44
N ARG A 86 6.71 -26.01 2.43
CA ARG A 86 7.60 -27.16 2.72
C ARG A 86 6.81 -28.39 3.18
N ALA A 87 5.77 -28.20 4.00
CA ALA A 87 4.98 -29.29 4.56
C ALA A 87 3.94 -29.88 3.58
N LEU A 88 3.37 -29.04 2.71
CA LEU A 88 2.27 -29.37 1.79
C LEU A 88 2.72 -29.33 0.34
N ARG A 89 4.01 -29.53 0.08
CA ARG A 89 4.64 -29.34 -1.24
C ARG A 89 3.90 -30.03 -2.38
N MET A 90 3.32 -31.20 -2.09
CA MET A 90 2.55 -32.01 -3.05
C MET A 90 1.28 -31.33 -3.57
N THR A 91 0.73 -30.34 -2.86
CA THR A 91 -0.46 -29.59 -3.28
C THR A 91 -0.12 -28.39 -4.17
N ALA A 92 1.17 -28.02 -4.28
CA ALA A 92 1.64 -26.94 -5.15
C ALA A 92 2.96 -27.35 -5.85
N PRO A 93 2.93 -28.41 -6.69
CA PRO A 93 4.13 -29.00 -7.30
C PRO A 93 4.81 -28.09 -8.33
N TRP A 94 4.08 -27.12 -8.90
CA TRP A 94 4.61 -26.17 -9.89
C TRP A 94 5.52 -25.11 -9.29
N LEU A 95 5.36 -24.75 -8.01
CA LEU A 95 6.31 -23.86 -7.35
C LEU A 95 7.67 -24.55 -7.37
N ASP A 96 8.75 -23.83 -7.59
CA ASP A 96 10.11 -24.38 -7.74
C ASP A 96 11.03 -23.94 -6.60
N ARG A 97 10.68 -22.84 -5.94
CA ARG A 97 11.40 -22.22 -4.82
C ARG A 97 10.43 -21.68 -3.75
N PRO A 98 10.92 -21.20 -2.59
CA PRO A 98 10.06 -20.67 -1.54
C PRO A 98 9.12 -19.56 -2.06
N PRO A 99 7.83 -19.59 -1.69
CA PRO A 99 6.86 -18.54 -2.04
C PRO A 99 7.33 -17.12 -1.70
N SER A 100 8.09 -16.93 -0.62
CA SER A 100 8.67 -15.64 -0.25
C SER A 100 9.66 -15.09 -1.29
N GLU A 101 10.48 -15.95 -1.90
CA GLU A 101 11.41 -15.55 -2.96
C GLU A 101 10.65 -15.16 -4.24
N ILE A 102 9.59 -15.90 -4.57
CA ILE A 102 8.70 -15.57 -5.69
C ILE A 102 8.02 -14.22 -5.41
N ALA A 103 7.48 -14.02 -4.20
CA ALA A 103 6.88 -12.74 -3.83
C ALA A 103 7.87 -11.57 -4.01
N ALA A 104 9.12 -11.72 -3.55
CA ALA A 104 10.14 -10.68 -3.68
C ALA A 104 10.46 -10.30 -5.13
N ASP A 105 10.34 -11.25 -6.07
CA ASP A 105 10.59 -10.99 -7.48
C ASP A 105 9.39 -10.36 -8.19
N HIS A 106 8.17 -10.77 -7.85
CA HIS A 106 6.98 -10.45 -8.65
C HIS A 106 6.00 -9.48 -7.99
N VAL A 107 6.09 -9.26 -6.68
CA VAL A 107 5.09 -8.48 -5.93
C VAL A 107 5.69 -7.17 -5.45
N ARG A 108 4.90 -6.11 -5.56
CA ARG A 108 5.15 -4.81 -4.94
C ARG A 108 3.99 -4.41 -4.04
N LEU A 109 4.29 -3.61 -3.02
CA LEU A 109 3.30 -3.04 -2.12
C LEU A 109 3.50 -1.53 -2.08
N THR A 110 2.40 -0.79 -1.99
CA THR A 110 2.50 0.64 -1.68
C THR A 110 2.56 0.85 -0.17
N THR A 111 3.21 1.92 0.26
CA THR A 111 3.47 2.17 1.69
C THR A 111 2.27 2.63 2.49
N GLN A 112 1.38 3.43 1.88
CA GLN A 112 0.21 3.94 2.58
C GLN A 112 -0.86 2.85 2.67
N PRO A 113 -1.63 2.77 3.78
CA PRO A 113 -1.34 3.44 5.05
C PRO A 113 -0.15 2.80 5.75
N ILE A 114 0.86 3.59 6.12
CA ILE A 114 2.04 3.05 6.81
C ILE A 114 1.68 2.73 8.27
N GLU A 115 2.14 1.57 8.77
CA GLU A 115 1.78 1.19 10.14
C GLU A 115 2.41 2.09 11.20
N GLU A 116 1.61 2.42 12.21
CA GLU A 116 2.00 3.23 13.36
C GLU A 116 2.09 2.37 14.62
N SER A 117 3.16 2.58 15.40
CA SER A 117 3.35 1.93 16.69
C SER A 117 3.77 2.98 17.72
N PRO A 118 3.36 2.86 19.01
CA PRO A 118 3.86 3.72 20.08
C PRO A 118 5.39 3.76 20.18
N ASN A 119 6.07 2.71 19.70
CA ASN A 119 7.51 2.70 19.48
C ASN A 119 7.82 2.59 17.97
N PRO A 120 8.31 3.67 17.33
CA PRO A 120 8.67 3.66 15.91
C PRO A 120 9.75 2.62 15.52
N ASP A 121 10.57 2.16 16.48
CA ASP A 121 11.54 1.09 16.21
C ASP A 121 10.87 -0.24 15.86
N HIS A 122 9.65 -0.49 16.33
CA HIS A 122 8.92 -1.72 15.95
C HIS A 122 8.59 -1.73 14.45
N VAL A 123 8.14 -0.60 13.92
CA VAL A 123 7.83 -0.46 12.48
C VAL A 123 9.10 -0.66 11.67
N ARG A 124 10.19 0.03 12.04
CA ARG A 124 11.50 -0.15 11.39
C ARG A 124 12.00 -1.58 11.45
N GLN A 125 11.80 -2.26 12.58
CA GLN A 125 12.17 -3.66 12.75
C GLN A 125 11.37 -4.56 11.81
N ILE A 126 10.06 -4.34 11.67
CA ILE A 126 9.22 -5.07 10.70
C ILE A 126 9.71 -4.84 9.27
N MET A 127 10.10 -3.61 8.91
CA MET A 127 10.65 -3.32 7.58
C MET A 127 11.99 -4.01 7.29
N ARG A 128 12.70 -4.51 8.31
CA ARG A 128 13.91 -5.34 8.16
C ARG A 128 13.59 -6.83 7.95
N MET A 129 12.35 -7.25 8.16
CA MET A 129 11.96 -8.67 8.14
C MET A 129 11.67 -9.21 6.73
N PHE A 130 11.66 -8.35 5.72
CA PHE A 130 11.44 -8.68 4.32
C PHE A 130 12.29 -7.76 3.43
N PRO A 131 12.50 -8.09 2.14
CA PRO A 131 13.31 -7.25 1.24
C PRO A 131 12.53 -6.00 0.80
N ALA A 132 12.33 -5.06 1.73
CA ALA A 132 11.56 -3.84 1.53
C ALA A 132 12.12 -3.01 0.36
N GLU A 133 13.43 -2.99 0.18
CA GLU A 133 14.12 -2.32 -0.92
C GLU A 133 13.79 -2.88 -2.31
N ARG A 134 13.17 -4.06 -2.36
CA ARG A 134 12.71 -4.69 -3.61
C ARG A 134 11.20 -4.69 -3.73
N MET A 135 10.47 -4.60 -2.62
CA MET A 135 9.02 -4.84 -2.60
C MET A 135 8.20 -3.59 -2.31
N ALA A 136 8.65 -2.71 -1.43
CA ALA A 136 7.87 -1.54 -1.01
C ALA A 136 8.12 -0.34 -1.95
N MET A 137 7.05 0.42 -2.20
CA MET A 137 7.05 1.63 -3.02
C MET A 137 6.26 2.71 -2.30
N PHE A 138 6.82 3.91 -2.20
CA PHE A 138 6.12 5.04 -1.60
C PHE A 138 4.80 5.33 -2.35
N SER A 139 3.73 5.54 -1.58
CA SER A 139 2.48 6.16 -2.01
C SER A 139 2.05 7.17 -0.95
N SER A 140 1.43 8.27 -1.39
CA SER A 140 0.82 9.26 -0.49
C SER A 140 -0.68 9.07 -0.31
N ASP A 141 -1.32 8.39 -1.27
CA ASP A 141 -2.77 8.24 -1.35
C ASP A 141 -3.55 9.57 -1.31
N PHE A 142 -3.06 10.58 -2.03
CA PHE A 142 -3.74 11.86 -2.12
C PHE A 142 -5.00 11.75 -3.01
N PRO A 143 -6.17 12.30 -2.63
CA PRO A 143 -6.41 13.25 -1.52
C PRO A 143 -7.12 12.62 -0.30
N HIS A 144 -6.88 11.35 0.01
CA HIS A 144 -7.57 10.67 1.11
C HIS A 144 -7.26 11.29 2.47
N TRP A 145 -8.16 11.06 3.42
CA TRP A 145 -8.13 11.67 4.76
C TRP A 145 -6.97 11.13 5.63
N ASP A 146 -6.51 9.92 5.33
CA ASP A 146 -5.42 9.16 5.94
C ASP A 146 -4.20 9.04 5.01
N GLY A 147 -4.08 9.97 4.06
CA GLY A 147 -2.92 10.03 3.17
C GLY A 147 -1.61 10.31 3.91
N ASP A 148 -0.53 9.66 3.48
CA ASP A 148 0.79 9.78 4.07
C ASP A 148 1.65 10.86 3.38
N THR A 149 2.44 11.60 4.17
CA THR A 149 3.44 12.53 3.64
C THR A 149 4.78 11.81 3.38
N PRO A 150 5.58 12.25 2.39
CA PRO A 150 6.87 11.62 2.09
C PRO A 150 7.81 11.53 3.30
N ASP A 151 7.90 12.59 4.11
CA ASP A 151 8.78 12.63 5.28
C ASP A 151 8.33 11.65 6.38
N PHE A 152 7.02 11.53 6.58
CA PHE A 152 6.45 10.61 7.54
C PHE A 152 6.74 9.16 7.15
N THR A 153 6.42 8.75 5.93
CA THR A 153 6.71 7.39 5.45
C THR A 153 8.21 7.10 5.47
N ALA A 154 9.05 8.05 5.03
CA ALA A 154 10.50 7.86 5.00
C ALA A 154 11.09 7.54 6.39
N ALA A 155 10.51 8.08 7.48
CA ALA A 155 10.94 7.82 8.84
C ALA A 155 10.64 6.39 9.34
N SER A 156 9.63 5.74 8.75
CA SER A 156 9.23 4.36 9.06
C SER A 156 10.18 3.31 8.48
N PHE A 157 11.03 3.68 7.51
CA PHE A 157 11.99 2.78 6.88
C PHE A 157 13.43 2.98 7.37
N PRO A 158 14.21 1.89 7.52
CA PRO A 158 15.65 1.95 7.74
C PRO A 158 16.38 2.79 6.67
N PRO A 159 17.40 3.57 7.04
CA PRO A 159 18.13 4.43 6.09
C PRO A 159 18.66 3.70 4.85
N GLU A 160 19.09 2.46 5.00
CA GLU A 160 19.67 1.62 3.94
C GLU A 160 18.68 1.23 2.83
N VAL A 161 17.38 1.15 3.13
CA VAL A 161 16.34 0.79 2.14
C VAL A 161 15.54 2.01 1.67
N ARG A 162 15.60 3.12 2.41
CA ARG A 162 14.77 4.30 2.20
C ARG A 162 14.81 4.83 0.76
N ARG A 163 15.99 4.93 0.15
CA ARG A 163 16.11 5.44 -1.23
C ARG A 163 15.37 4.56 -2.23
N GLN A 164 15.37 3.25 -2.00
CA GLN A 164 14.68 2.30 -2.86
C GLN A 164 13.16 2.45 -2.72
N VAL A 165 12.68 2.36 -1.48
CA VAL A 165 11.26 2.50 -1.15
C VAL A 165 10.68 3.84 -1.61
N MET A 166 11.39 4.94 -1.37
CA MET A 166 10.91 6.29 -1.66
C MET A 166 10.96 6.67 -3.14
N GLY A 167 11.42 5.81 -4.05
CA GLY A 167 11.27 6.11 -5.48
C GLY A 167 11.90 5.11 -6.45
N LEU A 168 13.07 4.55 -6.16
CA LEU A 168 13.78 3.74 -7.16
C LEU A 168 13.07 2.41 -7.46
N THR A 169 12.42 1.77 -6.48
CA THR A 169 11.62 0.56 -6.72
C THR A 169 10.48 0.81 -7.70
N ALA A 170 9.82 1.97 -7.59
CA ALA A 170 8.78 2.39 -8.53
C ALA A 170 9.37 2.76 -9.89
N CYS A 171 10.54 3.41 -9.93
CA CYS A 171 11.23 3.70 -11.18
C CYS A 171 11.59 2.43 -11.95
N ASP A 172 12.06 1.39 -11.26
CA ASP A 172 12.34 0.07 -11.84
C ASP A 172 11.06 -0.57 -12.40
N LEU A 173 9.99 -0.64 -11.59
CA LEU A 173 8.73 -1.27 -11.97
C LEU A 173 8.08 -0.59 -13.19
N TYR A 174 8.04 0.74 -13.21
CA TYR A 174 7.33 1.51 -14.21
C TYR A 174 8.23 2.06 -15.33
N HIS A 175 9.50 1.66 -15.34
CA HIS A 175 10.51 2.12 -16.30
C HIS A 175 10.65 3.65 -16.38
N LEU A 176 10.65 4.30 -15.21
CA LEU A 176 10.83 5.75 -15.09
C LEU A 176 12.31 6.09 -14.91
N ASP A 177 12.76 7.18 -15.53
CA ASP A 177 14.11 7.69 -15.31
C ASP A 177 14.20 8.35 -13.91
N PRO A 178 15.04 7.84 -12.99
CA PRO A 178 15.19 8.40 -11.65
C PRO A 178 15.87 9.77 -11.63
N MET A 179 16.43 10.22 -12.77
CA MET A 179 17.14 11.49 -12.93
C MET A 179 16.27 12.61 -13.52
N VAL A 180 14.95 12.41 -13.65
CA VAL A 180 14.05 13.49 -14.05
C VAL A 180 14.11 14.59 -12.99
N THR A 181 14.82 15.66 -13.32
CA THR A 181 14.82 16.89 -12.54
C THR A 181 13.44 17.50 -12.70
N VAL A 182 12.55 17.31 -11.71
CA VAL A 182 11.29 18.05 -11.67
C VAL A 182 11.65 19.52 -11.53
N ARG A 183 11.57 20.28 -12.63
CA ARG A 183 11.44 21.74 -12.54
C ARG A 183 10.11 21.98 -11.84
N ALA A 184 10.14 22.14 -10.53
CA ALA A 184 8.97 22.58 -9.80
C ALA A 184 8.47 23.88 -10.47
N PRO A 185 7.19 23.98 -10.85
CA PRO A 185 6.64 25.29 -11.17
C PRO A 185 6.77 26.10 -9.88
N VAL A 186 7.56 27.18 -9.93
CA VAL A 186 7.57 28.18 -8.87
C VAL A 186 6.13 28.67 -8.74
N PRO A 187 5.44 28.46 -7.61
CA PRO A 187 4.10 28.98 -7.46
C PRO A 187 4.18 30.50 -7.61
N ALA A 188 3.35 31.05 -8.50
CA ALA A 188 3.25 32.50 -8.65
C ALA A 188 2.92 33.11 -7.27
N PRO A 189 3.58 34.22 -6.87
CA PRO A 189 3.29 34.84 -5.59
C PRO A 189 1.81 35.21 -5.54
N VAL A 190 1.10 34.66 -4.56
CA VAL A 190 -0.30 35.00 -4.30
C VAL A 190 -0.30 36.45 -3.83
N SER A 191 -0.66 37.37 -4.73
CA SER A 191 -0.90 38.76 -4.36
C SER A 191 -2.18 38.83 -3.53
N ILE A 192 -2.03 38.90 -2.21
CA ILE A 192 -3.14 39.31 -1.34
C ILE A 192 -3.34 40.81 -1.57
N THR A 193 -4.15 41.16 -2.57
CA THR A 193 -4.70 42.51 -2.66
C THR A 193 -5.70 42.66 -1.51
N GLY A 194 -5.28 43.36 -0.46
CA GLY A 194 -6.10 43.67 0.69
C GLY A 194 -7.40 44.36 0.28
N LYS A 195 -8.54 43.75 0.64
CA LYS A 195 -9.74 44.51 0.91
C LYS A 195 -9.78 44.78 2.41
N SER A 196 -9.71 46.07 2.72
CA SER A 196 -9.88 46.67 4.03
C SER A 196 -11.01 46.02 4.84
N ALA A 197 -10.72 45.72 6.10
CA ALA A 197 -11.72 45.33 7.08
C ALA A 197 -12.77 46.45 7.23
N SER A 198 -14.02 46.13 6.94
CA SER A 198 -15.18 46.88 7.46
C SER A 198 -15.81 46.05 8.56
N ALA A 199 -15.85 46.62 9.76
CA ALA A 199 -16.46 46.03 10.95
C ALA A 199 -17.93 45.67 10.68
N VAL A 200 -18.30 44.42 10.96
CA VAL A 200 -19.70 44.00 11.04
C VAL A 200 -20.04 43.77 12.49
N SER A 201 -21.00 44.56 12.94
CA SER A 201 -21.63 44.61 14.26
C SER A 201 -22.17 43.26 14.69
N THR A 202 -21.98 42.94 15.97
CA THR A 202 -22.63 41.83 16.68
C THR A 202 -24.13 42.08 16.77
N ASP A 203 -24.94 41.19 16.19
CA ASP A 203 -26.30 40.95 16.68
C ASP A 203 -26.70 39.50 16.39
N ALA A 204 -27.00 38.76 17.45
CA ALA A 204 -27.39 37.36 17.40
C ALA A 204 -28.89 37.23 17.67
N PRO A 205 -29.67 36.51 16.85
CA PRO A 205 -30.98 36.02 17.27
C PRO A 205 -30.88 34.60 17.82
N ARG A 206 -31.44 34.42 19.01
CA ARG A 206 -31.78 33.13 19.60
C ARG A 206 -32.94 32.47 18.82
N GLY A 207 -32.79 31.20 18.50
CA GLY A 207 -33.84 30.26 18.10
C GLY A 207 -33.16 28.90 17.91
N GLY A 208 -33.51 27.80 18.58
CA GLY A 208 -34.84 27.31 18.91
C GLY A 208 -35.08 26.10 18.01
N TYR A 209 -34.66 24.91 18.44
CA TYR A 209 -35.01 23.64 17.80
C TYR A 209 -35.90 22.88 18.79
N GLU A 210 -37.19 22.75 18.42
CA GLU A 210 -38.04 21.62 18.83
C GLU A 210 -37.67 20.38 18.02
#